data_AF-A0A842N4K3-F1
#
_entry.id   AF-A0A842N4K3-F1
#
_cell.length_a   1.000
_cell.length_b   1.000
_cell.length_c   1.000
_cell.angle_alpha   90.00
_cell.angle_beta   90.00
_cell.angle_gamma   90.00
#
_symmetry.space_group_name_H-M   'P 1'
#
loop_
_entity.id
_entity.type
_entity.pdbx_description
1 polymer ?
#
loop_
_entity_poly.entity_id
_entity_poly.type
_entity_poly.pdbx_seq_one_letter_code
_entity_poly.pdbx_strand_id
1 'polypeptide(L)'
;MSNQSGGGGGIGPCTQHEDGWLLSGPAAQRLFDKSAIGLPQPQNKLLLQSSEVIFCARHRHLEIDENWLVNQLNIFPELLHEAAALEALRVPGEKILLSQNVSEINPKIIFSQASWAVRWARSS
;
A
#
# COMPACT_ATOMS: atom_id res chain seq x y z
N MET A 1 3.47 -32.12 -17.84
CA MET A 1 2.14 -31.48 -17.82
C MET A 1 2.31 -30.10 -17.21
N SER A 2 2.47 -29.10 -18.07
CA SER A 2 2.56 -27.69 -17.72
C SER A 2 1.15 -27.16 -17.51
N ASN A 3 0.81 -26.81 -16.28
CA ASN A 3 -0.45 -26.13 -16.02
C ASN A 3 -0.24 -24.62 -16.21
N GLN A 4 -0.66 -24.11 -17.36
CA GLN A 4 -0.91 -22.69 -17.54
C GLN A 4 -2.25 -22.38 -16.86
N SER A 5 -2.22 -21.73 -15.70
CA SER A 5 -3.40 -21.07 -15.14
C SER A 5 -3.46 -19.65 -15.71
N GLY A 6 -4.43 -19.44 -16.60
CA GLY A 6 -4.69 -18.16 -17.24
C GLY A 6 -5.43 -17.16 -16.34
N GLY A 7 -5.15 -15.87 -16.57
CA GLY A 7 -6.18 -14.86 -16.82
C GLY A 7 -7.03 -14.36 -15.65
N GLY A 8 -6.40 -13.78 -14.63
CA GLY A 8 -7.03 -12.78 -13.76
C GLY A 8 -6.17 -11.52 -13.80
N GLY A 9 -6.72 -10.38 -14.23
CA GLY A 9 -5.98 -9.11 -14.40
C GLY A 9 -5.60 -8.40 -13.09
N GLY A 10 -5.37 -9.16 -12.01
CA GLY A 10 -5.00 -8.66 -10.69
C GLY A 10 -3.51 -8.40 -10.54
N ILE A 11 -3.13 -7.68 -9.49
CA ILE A 11 -1.74 -7.56 -9.05
C ILE A 11 -1.55 -8.45 -7.81
N GLY A 12 -0.42 -9.15 -7.67
CA GLY A 12 -0.20 -10.02 -6.51
C GLY A 12 0.50 -11.35 -6.82
N PRO A 13 0.64 -12.23 -5.81
CA PRO A 13 0.08 -12.13 -4.45
C PRO A 13 0.85 -11.17 -3.52
N CYS A 14 0.20 -10.79 -2.41
CA CYS A 14 0.83 -10.08 -1.29
C CYS A 14 1.09 -11.06 -0.15
N THR A 15 2.29 -11.05 0.42
CA THR A 15 2.66 -11.97 1.52
C THR A 15 3.00 -11.19 2.79
N GLN A 16 2.71 -11.77 3.95
CA GLN A 16 3.06 -11.16 5.23
C GLN A 16 4.58 -10.92 5.35
N HIS A 17 4.94 -9.76 5.89
CA HIS A 17 6.30 -9.31 6.22
C HIS A 17 6.31 -8.79 7.67
N GLU A 18 7.49 -8.67 8.29
CA GLU A 18 7.61 -8.14 9.66
C GLU A 18 6.97 -6.75 9.82
N ASP A 19 7.20 -5.87 8.83
CA ASP A 19 6.73 -4.48 8.85
C ASP A 19 5.47 -4.22 7.99
N GLY A 20 4.77 -5.27 7.53
CA GLY A 20 3.56 -5.12 6.72
C GLY A 20 3.35 -6.22 5.69
N TRP A 21 3.03 -5.84 4.45
CA TRP A 21 2.61 -6.76 3.40
C TRP A 21 3.43 -6.55 2.12
N LEU A 22 4.16 -7.57 1.70
CA LEU A 22 5.09 -7.49 0.58
C LEU A 22 4.42 -7.88 -0.72
N LEU A 23 4.22 -6.90 -1.61
CA LEU A 23 3.79 -7.12 -2.98
C LEU A 23 5.02 -7.32 -3.86
N SER A 24 5.04 -8.43 -4.61
CA SER A 24 6.10 -8.72 -5.58
C SER A 24 5.61 -8.52 -7.01
N GLY A 25 6.53 -8.12 -7.90
CA GLY A 25 6.31 -8.15 -9.35
C GLY A 25 6.17 -6.78 -10.01
N PRO A 26 5.88 -6.73 -11.31
CA PRO A 26 5.97 -5.49 -12.11
C PRO A 26 5.07 -4.35 -11.64
N ALA A 27 3.98 -4.67 -10.93
CA ALA A 27 3.06 -3.69 -10.39
C ALA A 27 3.64 -2.85 -9.23
N ALA A 28 4.60 -3.41 -8.47
CA ALA A 28 5.22 -2.77 -7.31
C ALA A 28 5.82 -1.40 -7.66
N GLN A 29 6.70 -1.37 -8.67
CA GLN A 29 7.34 -0.13 -9.10
C GLN A 29 6.32 0.90 -9.61
N ARG A 30 5.36 0.45 -10.42
CA ARG A 30 4.33 1.33 -11.00
C ARG A 30 3.44 1.97 -9.94
N LEU A 31 3.09 1.22 -8.89
CA LEU A 31 2.27 1.71 -7.78
C LEU A 31 2.97 2.85 -7.03
N PHE A 32 4.26 2.70 -6.77
CA PHE A 32 5.04 3.73 -6.12
C PHE A 32 5.22 4.95 -7.03
N ASP A 33 5.76 4.78 -8.24
CA ASP A 33 6.11 5.90 -9.12
C ASP A 33 4.90 6.78 -9.47
N LYS A 34 3.73 6.16 -9.67
CA LYS A 34 2.52 6.87 -10.10
C LYS A 34 1.68 7.38 -8.94
N SER A 35 1.66 6.69 -7.80
CA SER A 35 0.72 6.99 -6.72
C SER A 35 1.32 7.14 -5.32
N ALA A 36 2.65 7.03 -5.17
CA ALA A 36 3.34 7.07 -3.88
C ALA A 36 2.76 6.08 -2.85
N ILE A 37 2.32 4.92 -3.34
CA ILE A 37 1.78 3.83 -2.53
C ILE A 37 2.95 2.98 -2.05
N GLY A 38 2.95 2.62 -0.76
CA GLY A 38 3.93 1.72 -0.16
C GLY A 38 5.33 2.28 -0.02
N LEU A 39 6.22 1.42 0.47
CA LEU A 39 7.65 1.63 0.59
C LEU A 39 8.39 0.71 -0.38
N PRO A 40 9.14 1.24 -1.37
CA PRO A 40 9.92 0.42 -2.29
C PRO A 40 10.92 -0.45 -1.56
N GLN A 41 10.99 -1.71 -1.97
CA GLN A 41 11.94 -2.70 -1.47
C GLN A 41 12.80 -3.22 -2.63
N PRO A 42 13.98 -3.81 -2.36
CA PRO A 42 14.81 -4.42 -3.39
C PRO A 42 14.05 -5.48 -4.21
N GLN A 43 14.54 -5.74 -5.43
CA GLN A 43 13.99 -6.75 -6.36
C GLN A 43 12.52 -6.55 -6.78
N ASN A 44 12.12 -5.31 -7.11
CA ASN A 44 10.76 -4.96 -7.56
C ASN A 44 9.68 -5.43 -6.57
N LYS A 45 9.94 -5.15 -5.30
CA LYS A 45 9.01 -5.40 -4.21
C LYS A 45 8.51 -4.07 -3.65
N LEU A 46 7.32 -4.11 -3.08
CA LEU A 46 6.70 -2.96 -2.43
C LEU A 46 6.10 -3.42 -1.11
N LEU A 47 6.57 -2.82 -0.02
CA LEU A 47 5.99 -3.04 1.29
C LEU A 47 4.77 -2.12 1.45
N LEU A 48 3.61 -2.73 1.65
CA LEU A 48 2.32 -2.07 1.85
C LEU A 48 1.91 -2.15 3.32
N GLN A 49 1.32 -1.06 3.81
CA GLN A 49 0.60 -1.09 5.08
C GLN A 49 -0.82 -1.59 4.89
N SER A 50 -1.46 -2.06 5.96
CA SER A 50 -2.78 -2.70 5.88
C SER A 50 -3.85 -1.77 5.25
N SER A 51 -3.82 -0.47 5.53
CA SER A 51 -4.73 0.50 4.88
C SER A 51 -4.45 0.62 3.37
N GLU A 52 -3.19 0.51 2.95
CA GLU A 52 -2.81 0.49 1.53
C GLU A 52 -3.15 -0.83 0.84
N VAL A 53 -3.08 -1.96 1.56
CA VAL A 53 -3.55 -3.26 1.06
C VAL A 53 -5.04 -3.19 0.76
N ILE A 54 -5.86 -2.64 1.65
CA ILE A 54 -7.30 -2.44 1.41
C ILE A 54 -7.52 -1.55 0.18
N PHE A 55 -6.79 -0.43 0.07
CA PHE A 55 -6.88 0.45 -1.09
C PHE A 55 -6.53 -0.28 -2.39
N CYS A 56 -5.44 -1.04 -2.41
CA CYS A 56 -5.01 -1.81 -3.59
C CYS A 56 -5.98 -2.95 -3.92
N ALA A 57 -6.56 -3.63 -2.94
CA ALA A 57 -7.55 -4.67 -3.17
C ALA A 57 -8.79 -4.11 -3.87
N ARG A 58 -9.29 -2.95 -3.39
CA ARG A 58 -10.47 -2.28 -3.95
C ARG A 58 -10.23 -1.63 -5.31
N HIS A 59 -9.11 -0.94 -5.48
CA HIS A 59 -8.89 -0.05 -6.63
C HIS A 59 -7.90 -0.56 -7.66
N ARG A 60 -7.12 -1.59 -7.33
CA ARG A 60 -6.02 -2.10 -8.16
C ARG A 60 -6.08 -3.61 -8.39
N HIS A 61 -7.15 -4.26 -7.95
CA HIS A 61 -7.34 -5.71 -8.07
C HIS A 61 -6.20 -6.50 -7.40
N LEU A 62 -5.74 -6.04 -6.23
CA LEU A 62 -4.81 -6.82 -5.41
C LEU A 62 -5.52 -8.04 -4.83
N GLU A 63 -4.96 -9.22 -5.07
CA GLU A 63 -5.46 -10.46 -4.46
C GLU A 63 -5.01 -10.54 -3.00
N ILE A 64 -5.97 -10.81 -2.10
CA ILE A 64 -5.76 -11.01 -0.66
C ILE A 64 -6.58 -12.21 -0.19
N ASP A 65 -6.12 -12.88 0.86
CA ASP A 65 -6.83 -14.02 1.45
C ASP A 65 -8.20 -13.59 2.03
N GLU A 66 -9.21 -14.46 1.96
CA GLU A 66 -10.58 -14.14 2.42
C GLU A 66 -10.63 -13.70 3.90
N ASN A 67 -9.81 -14.33 4.75
CA ASN A 67 -9.75 -14.03 6.19
C ASN A 67 -8.79 -12.88 6.54
N TRP A 68 -8.10 -12.31 5.54
CA TRP A 68 -7.08 -11.29 5.75
C TRP A 68 -7.64 -10.09 6.53
N LEU A 69 -8.79 -9.57 6.11
CA LEU A 69 -9.38 -8.38 6.73
C LEU A 69 -9.74 -8.62 8.19
N VAL A 70 -10.39 -9.75 8.50
CA VAL A 70 -10.76 -10.11 9.87
C VAL A 70 -9.52 -10.22 10.76
N ASN A 71 -8.47 -10.87 10.26
CA ASN A 71 -7.21 -11.01 10.99
C ASN A 71 -6.55 -9.64 11.24
N GLN A 72 -6.58 -8.74 10.26
CA GLN A 72 -6.01 -7.40 10.42
C GLN A 72 -6.80 -6.51 11.37
N LEU A 73 -8.14 -6.61 11.38
CA LEU A 73 -8.97 -5.81 12.28
C LEU A 73 -8.79 -6.18 13.75
N ASN A 74 -8.39 -7.42 14.05
CA ASN A 74 -8.03 -7.83 15.41
C ASN A 74 -6.73 -7.17 15.90
N ILE A 75 -5.86 -6.74 14.99
CA ILE A 75 -4.55 -6.12 15.32
C ILE A 75 -4.67 -4.58 15.26
N PHE A 76 -5.38 -4.07 14.26
CA PHE A 76 -5.50 -2.66 13.96
C PHE A 76 -6.99 -2.25 13.96
N PRO A 77 -7.57 -1.89 15.11
CA PRO A 77 -9.00 -1.58 15.21
C PRO A 77 -9.41 -0.37 14.37
N GLU A 78 -8.50 0.60 14.18
CA GLU A 78 -8.74 1.81 13.39
C GLU A 78 -8.56 1.60 11.87
N LEU A 79 -8.21 0.39 11.42
CA LEU A 79 -7.83 0.10 10.03
C LEU A 79 -8.91 0.52 9.01
N LEU A 80 -10.19 0.36 9.34
CA LEU A 80 -11.27 0.80 8.44
C LEU A 80 -11.35 2.32 8.35
N HIS A 81 -11.09 3.04 9.44
CA HIS A 81 -11.04 4.50 9.45
C HIS A 81 -9.85 5.01 8.64
N GLU A 82 -8.68 4.39 8.82
CA GLU A 82 -7.49 4.69 8.04
C GLU A 82 -7.70 4.42 6.55
N ALA A 83 -8.27 3.27 6.19
CA ALA A 83 -8.57 2.93 4.81
C ALA A 83 -9.56 3.90 4.18
N ALA A 84 -10.60 4.32 4.93
CA ALA A 84 -11.57 5.31 4.45
C ALA A 84 -10.93 6.68 4.25
N ALA A 85 -10.08 7.14 5.19
CA ALA A 85 -9.34 8.39 5.04
C ALA A 85 -8.38 8.34 3.85
N LEU A 86 -7.65 7.22 3.69
CA LEU A 86 -6.76 6.99 2.56
C LEU A 86 -7.49 7.06 1.23
N GLU A 87 -8.62 6.37 1.14
CA GLU A 87 -9.48 6.31 -0.04
C GLU A 87 -10.03 7.70 -0.39
N ALA A 88 -10.58 8.42 0.59
CA ALA A 88 -11.13 9.76 0.40
C ALA A 88 -10.10 10.77 -0.14
N LEU A 89 -8.83 10.65 0.28
CA LEU A 89 -7.75 11.49 -0.20
C LEU A 89 -7.22 11.03 -1.57
N ARG A 90 -7.03 9.72 -1.77
CA ARG A 90 -6.41 9.17 -2.99
C ARG A 90 -7.33 9.15 -4.20
N VAL A 91 -8.64 8.91 -4.02
CA VAL A 91 -9.60 8.82 -5.15
C VAL A 91 -9.64 10.13 -5.96
N PRO A 92 -9.66 11.33 -5.36
CA PRO A 92 -9.52 12.61 -6.07
C PRO A 92 -8.15 12.85 -6.74
N GLY A 93 -7.16 11.98 -6.52
CA GLY A 93 -5.84 12.07 -7.13
C GLY A 93 -4.72 12.59 -6.21
N GLU A 94 -4.98 12.76 -4.91
CA GLU A 94 -3.91 13.15 -3.98
C GLU A 94 -2.91 12.00 -3.76
N LYS A 95 -1.63 12.35 -3.74
CA LYS A 95 -0.57 11.44 -3.35
C LYS A 95 -0.36 11.56 -1.86
N ILE A 96 -0.66 10.47 -1.15
CA ILE A 96 -0.54 10.38 0.30
C ILE A 96 0.58 9.41 0.63
N LEU A 97 1.47 9.81 1.54
CA LEU A 97 2.51 8.98 2.09
C LEU A 97 2.26 8.74 3.57
N LEU A 98 2.24 7.48 4.00
CA LEU A 98 2.06 7.15 5.40
C LEU A 98 3.30 7.54 6.21
N SER A 99 3.08 8.09 7.40
CA SER A 99 4.11 8.67 8.28
C SER A 99 5.32 7.76 8.49
N GLN A 100 5.07 6.49 8.76
CA GLN A 100 6.09 5.46 8.95
C GLN A 100 7.03 5.25 7.74
N ASN A 101 6.58 5.60 6.53
CA ASN A 101 7.40 5.48 5.32
C ASN A 101 8.13 6.80 4.98
N VAL A 102 7.79 7.92 5.64
CA VAL A 102 8.30 9.26 5.28
C VAL A 102 9.81 9.36 5.45
N SER A 103 10.36 8.86 6.55
CA SER A 103 11.79 8.92 6.84
C SER A 103 12.63 8.19 5.79
N GLU A 104 12.16 7.03 5.34
CA GLU A 104 12.84 6.20 4.34
C GLU A 104 12.76 6.82 2.94
N ILE A 105 11.62 7.42 2.60
CA ILE A 105 11.36 7.89 1.25
C ILE A 105 11.84 9.32 1.02
N ASN A 106 11.60 10.21 1.97
CA ASN A 106 12.02 11.59 1.89
C ASN A 106 12.32 12.16 3.28
N PRO A 107 13.54 11.96 3.80
CA PRO A 107 13.93 12.40 5.14
C PRO A 107 13.95 13.93 5.32
N LYS A 108 13.75 14.71 4.25
CA LYS A 108 13.66 16.18 4.31
C LYS A 108 12.26 16.67 4.68
N ILE A 109 11.23 15.82 4.62
CA ILE A 109 9.88 16.20 5.01
C ILE A 109 9.81 16.29 6.53
N ILE A 110 9.49 17.48 7.04
CA ILE A 110 9.24 17.71 8.47
C ILE A 110 7.74 17.54 8.72
N PHE A 111 7.38 16.64 9.63
CA PHE A 111 6.00 16.37 10.03
C PHE A 111 5.93 16.03 11.52
N SER A 112 4.74 16.18 12.11
CA SER A 112 4.51 15.76 13.50
C SER A 112 4.49 14.25 13.58
N GLN A 113 5.11 13.66 14.60
CA GLN A 113 5.03 12.22 14.87
C GLN A 113 3.60 11.76 15.19
N ALA A 114 2.70 12.69 15.54
CA ALA A 114 1.27 12.40 15.72
C ALA A 114 0.48 12.38 14.40
N SER A 115 1.09 12.75 13.27
CA SER A 115 0.44 12.69 11.96
C SER A 115 0.43 11.25 11.44
N TRP A 116 -0.72 10.76 11.02
CA TRP A 116 -0.82 9.43 10.40
C TRP A 116 -0.21 9.38 8.99
N ALA A 117 -0.36 10.46 8.21
CA ALA A 117 0.15 10.55 6.85
C ALA A 117 0.48 12.00 6.47
N VAL A 118 1.22 12.16 5.38
CA VAL A 118 1.57 13.44 4.77
C VAL A 118 1.13 13.47 3.30
N ARG A 119 0.75 14.65 2.81
CA ARG A 119 0.55 14.88 1.38
C ARG A 119 1.91 14.97 0.71
N TRP A 120 2.16 14.13 -0.29
CA TRP A 120 3.39 14.19 -1.07
C TRP A 120 3.36 15.41 -1.99
N ALA A 121 4.14 16.44 -1.65
CA ALA A 121 4.28 17.64 -2.46
C ALA A 121 4.93 17.30 -3.81
N ARG A 122 4.27 17.64 -4.91
CA ARG A 122 4.91 17.63 -6.23
C ARG A 122 5.98 18.70 -6.21
N SER A 123 7.22 18.36 -6.55
CA SER A 123 8.15 19.35 -7.07
C SER A 123 7.51 19.92 -8.34
N SER A 124 7.03 21.17 -8.24
CA SER A 124 6.57 21.97 -9.37
C SER A 124 7.70 22.20 -10.36
#